data_AF-A0A0Q5D5B5-F1
#
_entry.id   AF-A0A0Q5D5B5-F1
#
_cell.length_a   1.000
_cell.length_b   1.000
_cell.length_c   1.000
_cell.angle_alpha   90.00
_cell.angle_beta   90.00
_cell.angle_gamma   90.00
#
_symmetry.space_group_name_H-M   'P 1'
#
loop_
_entity.id
_entity.type
_entity.pdbx_description
1 polymer ?
#
loop_
_entity_poly.entity_id
_entity_poly.type
_entity_poly.pdbx_seq_one_letter_code
_entity_poly.pdbx_strand_id
1 'polypeptide(L)'
;MALTARLQQQDPRLSGIQAGMIIALDLDVAKDSRSFSRLFGIEHSIVLRELTEIPGAWLQVTSKDERTLRTFYRRPDDGAAVPVE
;
A
#
# COMPACT_ATOMS: atom_id res chain seq x y z
N MET A 1 18.17 -10.26 6.71
CA MET A 1 17.41 -9.00 6.81
C MET A 1 16.16 -9.13 5.96
N ALA A 2 14.97 -8.99 6.54
CA ALA A 2 13.69 -9.00 5.81
C ALA A 2 13.58 -7.77 4.89
N LEU A 3 12.87 -7.88 3.75
CA LEU A 3 12.72 -6.79 2.78
C LEU A 3 12.07 -5.54 3.39
N THR A 4 11.06 -5.73 4.24
CA THR A 4 10.38 -4.64 4.96
C THR A 4 11.32 -3.89 5.89
N ALA A 5 12.21 -4.60 6.60
CA ALA A 5 13.19 -3.97 7.50
C ALA A 5 14.17 -3.06 6.75
N ARG A 6 14.56 -3.41 5.51
CA ARG A 6 15.40 -2.54 4.68
C ARG A 6 14.66 -1.26 4.29
N LEU A 7 13.38 -1.37 3.94
CA LEU A 7 12.55 -0.22 3.59
C LEU A 7 12.38 0.73 4.79
N GLN A 8 12.16 0.18 5.98
CA GLN A 8 12.07 0.97 7.21
C GLN A 8 13.41 1.59 7.62
N GLN A 9 14.55 1.03 7.21
CA GLN A 9 15.85 1.69 7.36
C GLN A 9 16.02 2.89 6.40
N GLN A 10 15.39 2.84 5.22
CA GLN A 10 15.40 3.94 4.26
C GLN A 10 14.45 5.07 4.67
N ASP A 11 13.25 4.73 5.15
CA ASP A 11 12.30 5.68 5.72
C ASP A 11 11.72 5.15 7.04
N PRO A 12 12.32 5.55 8.19
CA PRO A 12 11.89 5.11 9.51
C PRO A 12 10.46 5.50 9.91
N ARG A 13 9.81 6.39 9.14
CA ARG A 13 8.41 6.77 9.36
C ARG A 13 7.45 5.70 8.86
N LEU A 14 7.90 4.78 8.00
CA LEU A 14 7.08 3.69 7.51
C LEU A 14 6.79 2.67 8.61
N SER A 15 5.51 2.40 8.82
CA SER A 15 5.09 1.27 9.63
C SER A 15 5.48 -0.05 8.96
N GLY A 16 5.50 -1.14 9.75
CA GLY A 16 5.73 -2.48 9.20
C GLY A 16 4.66 -2.89 8.17
N ILE A 17 3.42 -2.41 8.34
CA ILE A 17 2.31 -2.69 7.43
C ILE A 17 2.49 -1.91 6.13
N GLN A 18 2.84 -0.62 6.21
CA GLN A 18 3.12 0.21 5.04
C GLN A 18 4.28 -0.36 4.22
N ALA A 19 5.37 -0.75 4.89
CA ALA A 19 6.48 -1.42 4.22
C ALA A 19 6.06 -2.75 3.59
N GLY A 20 5.19 -3.51 4.26
CA GLY A 20 4.60 -4.73 3.72
C GLY A 20 3.78 -4.48 2.45
N MET A 21 2.91 -3.47 2.44
CA MET A 21 2.09 -3.11 1.27
C MET A 21 2.94 -2.72 0.06
N ILE A 22 3.99 -1.93 0.29
CA ILE A 22 4.93 -1.51 -0.74
C ILE A 22 5.62 -2.72 -1.37
N ILE A 23 6.20 -3.61 -0.54
CA ILE A 23 6.89 -4.80 -1.03
C ILE A 23 5.92 -5.80 -1.69
N ALA A 24 4.70 -5.95 -1.16
CA ALA A 24 3.69 -6.82 -1.75
C ALA A 24 3.25 -6.33 -3.14
N LEU A 25 3.22 -5.01 -3.36
CA LEU A 25 3.00 -4.42 -4.67
C LEU A 25 4.17 -4.71 -5.61
N ASP A 26 5.41 -4.42 -5.17
CA ASP A 26 6.62 -4.61 -5.98
C ASP A 26 6.82 -6.06 -6.44
N LEU A 27 6.35 -7.02 -5.63
CA LEU A 27 6.40 -8.45 -5.92
C LEU A 27 5.17 -8.97 -6.68
N ASP A 28 4.26 -8.09 -7.10
CA ASP A 28 2.99 -8.43 -7.78
C ASP A 28 2.04 -9.32 -6.94
N VAL A 29 2.22 -9.36 -5.61
CA VAL A 29 1.45 -10.21 -4.69
C VAL A 29 0.09 -9.59 -4.35
N ALA A 30 0.06 -8.27 -4.14
CA ALA A 30 -1.18 -7.55 -3.83
C ALA A 30 -1.12 -6.13 -4.41
N LYS A 31 -2.18 -5.72 -5.10
CA LYS A 31 -2.30 -4.40 -5.77
C LYS A 31 -3.38 -3.50 -5.15
N ASP A 32 -4.00 -3.98 -4.09
CA ASP A 32 -5.13 -3.31 -3.46
C ASP A 32 -5.31 -3.72 -1.99
N SER A 33 -6.05 -2.89 -1.25
CA SER A 33 -6.26 -3.05 0.18
C SER A 33 -6.91 -4.37 0.55
N ARG A 34 -7.82 -4.91 -0.27
CA ARG A 34 -8.60 -6.10 0.05
C ARG A 34 -7.81 -7.39 -0.19
N SER A 35 -7.07 -7.43 -1.29
CA SER A 35 -6.13 -8.53 -1.56
C SER A 35 -5.06 -8.61 -0.47
N PHE A 36 -4.48 -7.46 -0.08
CA PHE A 36 -3.47 -7.40 0.98
C PHE A 36 -4.02 -7.91 2.33
N SER A 37 -5.16 -7.38 2.78
CA SER A 37 -5.83 -7.85 4.01
C SER A 37 -6.04 -9.36 4.03
N ARG A 38 -6.57 -9.91 2.92
CA ARG A 38 -6.89 -11.33 2.81
C ARG A 38 -5.64 -12.22 2.80
N LEU A 39 -4.59 -11.82 2.07
CA LEU A 39 -3.39 -12.62 1.91
C LEU A 39 -2.52 -12.65 3.18
N PHE A 40 -2.43 -11.51 3.88
CA PHE A 40 -1.59 -11.36 5.07
C PHE A 40 -2.35 -11.52 6.39
N GLY A 41 -3.66 -11.76 6.34
CA GLY A 41 -4.50 -11.97 7.53
C GLY A 41 -4.63 -10.71 8.41
N ILE A 42 -4.56 -9.53 7.80
CA ILE A 42 -4.63 -8.24 8.50
C ILE A 42 -6.03 -7.65 8.33
N GLU A 43 -6.60 -7.15 9.42
CA GLU A 43 -7.91 -6.47 9.41
C GLU A 43 -7.97 -5.35 8.39
N HIS A 44 -9.07 -5.28 7.64
CA HIS A 44 -9.18 -4.39 6.49
C HIS A 44 -9.17 -2.92 6.89
N SER A 45 -9.80 -2.60 8.01
CA SER A 45 -9.82 -1.25 8.57
C SER A 45 -8.42 -0.75 8.93
N ILE A 46 -7.53 -1.62 9.41
CA ILE A 46 -6.14 -1.29 9.70
C ILE A 46 -5.40 -0.97 8.40
N VAL A 47 -5.55 -1.81 7.37
CA VAL A 47 -4.92 -1.58 6.06
C VAL A 47 -5.37 -0.25 5.44
N LEU A 48 -6.66 0.08 5.54
CA LEU A 48 -7.19 1.36 5.05
C LEU A 48 -6.64 2.58 5.82
N ARG A 49 -6.49 2.47 7.14
CA ARG A 49 -5.85 3.51 7.94
C ARG A 49 -4.40 3.72 7.50
N GLU A 50 -3.63 2.64 7.41
CA GLU A 50 -2.21 2.69 7.01
C GLU A 50 -2.04 3.26 5.60
N LEU A 51 -2.96 2.95 4.67
CA LEU A 51 -2.99 3.54 3.33
C LEU A 51 -3.34 5.04 3.32
N THR A 52 -4.08 5.52 4.31
CA THR A 52 -4.39 6.96 4.44
C THR A 52 -3.18 7.73 4.97
N GLU A 53 -2.38 7.10 5.83
CA GLU A 53 -1.20 7.69 6.45
C GLU A 53 0.09 7.46 5.63
N ILE A 54 0.06 6.62 4.58
CA ILE A 54 1.26 6.30 3.81
C ILE A 54 1.74 7.51 2.99
N PRO A 55 3.05 7.83 2.99
CA PRO A 55 3.55 8.92 2.17
C PRO A 55 3.33 8.65 0.68
N GLY A 56 2.81 9.65 -0.06
CA GLY A 56 2.58 9.57 -1.50
C GLY A 56 3.83 9.31 -2.34
N ALA A 57 5.03 9.51 -1.77
CA ALA A 57 6.31 9.15 -2.37
C ALA A 57 6.58 7.63 -2.40
N TRP A 58 5.81 6.84 -1.64
CA TRP A 58 5.94 5.39 -1.61
C TRP A 58 4.80 4.69 -2.36
N LEU A 59 3.55 5.11 -2.14
CA LEU A 59 2.37 4.61 -2.85
C LEU A 59 1.43 5.75 -3.23
N GLN A 60 0.86 5.66 -4.42
CA GLN A 60 -0.22 6.53 -4.88
C GLN A 60 -1.51 5.73 -5.01
N VAL A 61 -2.58 6.23 -4.43
CA VAL A 61 -3.93 5.68 -4.62
C VAL A 61 -4.41 6.02 -6.03
N THR A 62 -4.87 5.00 -6.76
CA THR A 62 -5.31 5.14 -8.15
C THR A 62 -6.82 5.09 -8.30
N SER A 63 -7.50 4.32 -7.47
CA SER A 63 -8.94 4.17 -7.51
C SER A 63 -9.46 3.67 -6.17
N LYS A 64 -10.68 4.07 -5.83
CA LYS A 64 -11.41 3.60 -4.65
C LYS A 64 -12.78 3.12 -5.09
N ASP A 65 -13.11 1.89 -4.74
CA ASP A 65 -14.45 1.33 -4.91
C ASP A 65 -15.26 1.62 -3.63
N GLU A 66 -16.23 2.52 -3.73
CA GLU A 66 -17.02 2.98 -2.57
C GLU A 66 -17.91 1.88 -1.97
N ARG A 67 -18.32 0.89 -2.79
CA ARG A 67 -19.22 -0.18 -2.34
C ARG A 67 -18.49 -1.22 -1.49
N THR A 68 -17.24 -1.49 -1.83
CA THR A 68 -16.43 -2.55 -1.23
C THR A 68 -15.28 -2.02 -0.37
N LEU A 69 -15.12 -0.69 -0.32
CA LEU A 69 -14.00 0.03 0.30
C LEU A 69 -12.63 -0.46 -0.19
N ARG A 70 -12.58 -0.98 -1.41
CA ARG A 70 -11.33 -1.48 -2.01
C ARG A 70 -10.56 -0.30 -2.58
N THR A 71 -9.32 -0.14 -2.13
CA THR A 71 -8.43 0.93 -2.57
C THR A 71 -7.30 0.30 -3.38
N PHE A 72 -7.19 0.68 -4.64
CA PHE A 72 -6.10 0.31 -5.52
C PHE A 72 -4.99 1.34 -5.40
N TYR A 73 -3.75 0.87 -5.47
CA TYR A 73 -2.57 1.72 -5.33
C TYR A 73 -1.41 1.20 -6.18
N ARG A 74 -0.43 2.05 -6.42
CA ARG A 74 0.75 1.76 -7.24
C ARG A 74 1.99 2.55 -6.79
N ARG A 75 3.16 2.23 -7.36
CA ARG A 75 4.36 3.06 -7.18
C ARG A 75 4.22 4.39 -7.92
N PRO A 76 4.75 5.50 -7.37
CA PRO A 76 4.77 6.79 -8.05
C PRO A 76 5.49 6.75 -9.41
N ASP A 77 6.58 5.99 -9.50
CA ASP A 77 7.45 5.91 -10.68
C ASP A 77 6.91 4.98 -11.79
N ASP A 78 5.84 4.21 -11.53
CA ASP A 78 5.22 3.29 -12.51
C ASP A 78 4.39 4.00 -13.61
N GLY A 79 4.54 5.32 -13.77
CA GLY A 79 3.98 6.12 -14.87
C GLY A 79 2.56 6.63 -14.60
N ALA A 80 2.43 7.91 -14.21
CA ALA A 80 1.23 8.78 -14.06
C ALA A 80 -0.04 8.22 -13.36
N ALA A 81 -0.21 8.52 -12.06
CA ALA A 81 -1.50 8.38 -11.40
C ALA A 81 -2.30 9.60 -11.84
N VAL A 82 -3.17 9.39 -12.83
CA VAL A 82 -4.16 10.40 -13.19
C VAL A 82 -5.04 10.61 -11.94
N PRO A 83 -5.22 11.85 -11.47
CA PRO A 83 -5.95 12.13 -10.24
C PRO A 83 -7.38 11.60 -10.32
N VAL A 84 -7.84 11.02 -9.21
CA VAL A 84 -9.27 10.82 -8.96
C VAL A 84 -9.85 12.18 -8.55
N GLU A 85 -10.72 12.72 -9.41
CA GLU A 85 -11.57 13.88 -9.11
C GLU A 85 -12.64 13.55 -8.07
#